data_AF-A0A2V6F2Z7-F1
#
_entry.id   AF-A0A2V6F2Z7-F1
#
_cell.length_a   1.000
_cell.length_b   1.000
_cell.length_c   1.000
_cell.angle_alpha   90.00
_cell.angle_beta   90.00
_cell.angle_gamma   90.00
#
_symmetry.space_group_name_H-M   'P 1'
#
loop_
_entity.id
_entity.type
_entity.pdbx_description
1 polymer ?
#
loop_
_entity_poly.entity_id
_entity_poly.type
_entity_poly.pdbx_seq_one_letter_code
_entity_poly.pdbx_strand_id
1 'polypeptide(L)'
;MKTTTQSRPAPQLPSAPRIELDTPIVPRAVMEAVCEEASVWLGQPLPRRWIRELTARANTVYAHNPRFRRKVRAPGNRGRDYLWAFTRHWLAGLMWERRPQLHARLPNSYSVGHPLPTEPSVPSYRPKTIRRVPPAARMRAPRRPATEYAFAAAAHFHFE
;
A
#
# COMPACT_ATOMS: atom_id res chain seq x y z
N MET A 1 25.53 52.37 29.47
CA MET A 1 25.51 50.90 29.67
C MET A 1 24.23 50.36 29.03
N LYS A 2 24.33 49.55 27.96
CA LYS A 2 23.18 48.89 27.33
C LYS A 2 23.30 47.40 27.63
N THR A 3 22.40 46.86 28.44
CA THR A 3 22.28 45.43 28.69
C THR A 3 21.48 44.80 27.55
N THR A 4 22.16 44.14 26.63
CA THR A 4 21.53 43.28 25.62
C THR A 4 21.14 41.97 26.30
N THR A 5 19.85 41.81 26.59
CA THR A 5 19.28 40.54 27.04
C THR A 5 19.32 39.56 25.87
N GLN A 6 20.23 38.59 25.95
CA GLN A 6 20.38 37.50 24.99
C GLN A 6 19.25 36.49 25.19
N SER A 7 18.26 36.50 24.28
CA SER A 7 17.16 35.54 24.26
C SER A 7 17.68 34.12 24.08
N ARG A 8 17.50 33.29 25.11
CA ARG A 8 17.81 31.87 25.11
C ARG A 8 16.86 31.14 24.13
N PRO A 9 17.35 30.39 23.14
CA PRO A 9 16.46 29.63 22.25
C PRO A 9 15.71 28.57 23.07
N ALA A 10 14.41 28.44 22.81
CA ALA A 10 13.56 27.42 23.43
C ALA A 10 14.11 26.01 23.13
N PRO A 11 13.96 25.04 24.05
CA PRO A 11 14.35 23.66 23.79
C PRO A 11 13.58 23.15 22.57
N GLN A 12 14.30 22.88 21.49
CA GLN A 12 13.74 22.21 20.32
C GLN A 12 13.36 20.80 20.76
N LEU A 13 12.06 20.55 20.93
CA LEU A 13 11.56 19.19 21.11
C LEU A 13 12.12 18.32 19.98
N PRO A 14 12.57 17.08 20.26
CA PRO A 14 13.09 16.22 19.22
C PRO A 14 12.01 16.05 18.15
N SER A 15 12.28 16.54 16.94
CA SER A 15 11.38 16.39 15.81
C SER A 15 11.07 14.90 15.65
N ALA A 16 9.79 14.54 15.62
CA ALA A 16 9.37 13.15 15.46
C ALA A 16 10.11 12.51 14.27
N PRO A 17 10.49 11.22 14.33
CA PRO A 17 11.22 10.56 13.24
C PRO A 17 10.46 10.70 11.93
N ARG A 18 11.11 11.25 10.90
CA ARG A 18 10.56 11.37 9.54
C ARG A 18 11.41 10.58 8.58
N ILE A 19 10.77 9.96 7.59
CA ILE A 19 11.46 9.10 6.62
C ILE A 19 12.58 9.88 5.90
N GLU A 20 12.32 11.14 5.53
CA GLU A 20 13.26 12.02 4.81
C GLU A 20 14.48 12.43 5.65
N LEU A 21 14.40 12.39 6.98
CA LEU A 21 15.51 12.76 7.86
C LEU A 21 16.48 11.59 8.08
N ASP A 22 15.96 10.37 8.00
CA ASP A 22 16.70 9.15 8.33
C ASP A 22 17.12 8.34 7.10
N THR A 23 16.56 8.66 5.93
CA THR A 23 16.77 7.92 4.67
C THR A 23 16.79 8.88 3.48
N PRO A 24 17.46 8.53 2.37
CA PRO A 24 17.38 9.31 1.13
C PRO A 24 16.03 9.20 0.41
N ILE A 25 15.04 8.51 0.99
CA ILE A 25 13.73 8.32 0.41
C ILE A 25 12.91 9.58 0.63
N VAL A 26 12.34 10.12 -0.45
CA VAL A 26 11.33 11.20 -0.41
C VAL A 26 9.94 10.56 -0.49
N PRO A 27 9.20 10.39 0.64
CA PRO A 27 7.92 9.68 0.64
C PRO A 27 6.92 10.30 -0.33
N ARG A 28 6.87 11.64 -0.41
CA ARG A 28 5.94 12.33 -1.32
C ARG A 28 6.12 11.89 -2.77
N ALA A 29 7.36 11.71 -3.23
CA ALA A 29 7.66 11.24 -4.58
C ALA A 29 7.18 9.79 -4.80
N VAL A 30 7.28 8.92 -3.79
CA VAL A 30 6.71 7.57 -3.83
C VAL A 30 5.18 7.62 -3.90
N MET A 31 4.53 8.47 -3.09
CA MET A 31 3.07 8.61 -3.12
C MET A 31 2.56 9.15 -4.45
N GLU A 32 3.26 10.12 -5.03
CA GLU A 32 2.98 10.67 -6.36
C GLU A 32 3.05 9.60 -7.43
N ALA A 33 4.15 8.86 -7.49
CA ALA A 33 4.36 7.84 -8.50
C ALA A 33 3.37 6.67 -8.38
N VAL A 34 2.96 6.28 -7.16
CA VAL A 34 1.89 5.28 -6.96
C VAL A 34 0.52 5.80 -7.40
N CYS A 35 0.20 7.07 -7.11
CA CYS A 35 -1.05 7.67 -7.57
C CYS A 35 -1.07 7.82 -9.09
N GLU A 36 0.07 8.12 -9.72
CA GLU A 36 0.22 8.18 -11.17
C GLU A 36 0.05 6.80 -11.81
N GLU A 37 0.74 5.78 -11.30
CA GLU A 37 0.59 4.37 -11.70
C GLU A 37 -0.89 3.95 -11.74
N ALA A 38 -1.62 4.21 -10.66
CA ALA A 38 -3.05 3.91 -10.58
C ALA A 38 -3.91 4.82 -11.47
N SER A 39 -3.54 6.09 -11.65
CA SER A 39 -4.27 7.01 -12.54
C SER A 39 -4.21 6.55 -14.00
N VAL A 40 -3.03 6.13 -14.45
CA VAL A 40 -2.79 5.59 -15.80
C VAL A 40 -3.64 4.34 -16.02
N TRP A 41 -3.62 3.40 -15.08
CA TRP A 41 -4.43 2.17 -15.17
C TRP A 41 -5.93 2.44 -15.21
N LEU A 42 -6.41 3.36 -14.38
CA LEU A 42 -7.84 3.68 -14.29
C LEU A 42 -8.31 4.59 -15.44
N GLY A 43 -7.39 5.18 -16.20
CA GLY A 43 -7.68 6.13 -17.26
C GLY A 43 -8.24 7.46 -16.76
N GLN A 44 -7.97 7.82 -15.50
CA GLN A 44 -8.48 9.06 -14.90
C GLN A 44 -7.58 9.56 -13.76
N PRO A 45 -7.49 10.88 -13.54
CA PRO A 45 -6.64 11.45 -12.51
C PRO A 45 -7.17 11.16 -11.11
N LEU A 46 -6.26 10.78 -10.20
CA LEU A 46 -6.57 10.64 -8.78
C LEU A 46 -6.47 11.99 -8.03
N PRO A 47 -7.26 12.19 -6.96
CA PRO A 47 -7.23 13.44 -6.19
C PRO A 47 -5.86 13.69 -5.55
N ARG A 48 -5.26 14.87 -5.79
CA ARG A 48 -3.97 15.26 -5.18
C ARG A 48 -3.97 15.24 -3.65
N ARG A 49 -5.13 15.39 -3.01
CA ARG A 49 -5.27 15.27 -1.55
C ARG A 49 -4.85 13.90 -1.03
N TRP A 50 -5.04 12.83 -1.80
CA TRP A 50 -4.67 11.47 -1.39
C TRP A 50 -3.15 11.32 -1.27
N ILE A 51 -2.37 12.00 -2.12
CA ILE A 51 -0.91 12.04 -2.01
C ILE A 51 -0.49 12.61 -0.64
N ARG A 52 -1.13 13.72 -0.20
CA ARG A 52 -0.86 14.34 1.10
C ARG A 52 -1.24 13.44 2.26
N GLU A 53 -2.42 12.82 2.19
CA GLU A 53 -2.91 11.88 3.21
C GLU A 53 -1.99 10.66 3.34
N LEU A 54 -1.56 10.06 2.22
CA LEU A 54 -0.63 8.94 2.20
C LEU A 54 0.76 9.34 2.73
N THR A 55 1.24 10.54 2.40
CA THR A 55 2.52 11.07 2.90
C THR A 55 2.48 11.29 4.40
N ALA A 56 1.39 11.86 4.92
CA ALA A 56 1.18 12.03 6.36
C ALA A 56 1.11 10.67 7.05
N ARG A 57 0.32 9.73 6.51
CA ARG A 57 0.20 8.36 7.02
C ARG A 57 1.55 7.65 7.07
N ALA A 58 2.37 7.74 6.03
CA ALA A 58 3.69 7.13 5.98
C ALA A 58 4.59 7.64 7.11
N ASN A 59 4.62 8.96 7.32
CA ASN A 59 5.39 9.56 8.40
C ASN A 59 4.86 9.18 9.78
N THR A 60 3.53 9.16 9.98
CA THR A 60 2.92 8.71 11.23
C THR A 60 3.27 7.27 11.54
N VAL A 61 3.13 6.34 10.58
CA VAL A 61 3.48 4.93 10.77
C VAL A 61 4.98 4.80 11.06
N TYR A 62 5.82 5.56 10.37
CA TYR A 62 7.26 5.56 10.59
C TYR A 62 7.66 6.05 12.00
N ALA A 63 7.01 7.09 12.50
CA ALA A 63 7.24 7.66 13.82
C ALA A 63 6.81 6.71 14.96
N HIS A 64 5.78 5.88 14.75
CA HIS A 64 5.20 5.06 15.82
C HIS A 64 5.50 3.56 15.72
N ASN A 65 5.93 3.05 14.56
CA ASN A 65 6.17 1.62 14.36
C ASN A 65 7.66 1.30 14.11
N PRO A 66 8.40 0.83 15.13
CA PRO A 66 9.83 0.49 14.98
C PRO A 66 10.11 -0.59 13.94
N ARG A 67 9.20 -1.56 13.76
CA ARG A 67 9.36 -2.63 12.76
C ARG A 67 9.24 -2.08 11.35
N PHE A 68 8.26 -1.21 11.10
CA PHE A 68 8.11 -0.51 9.82
C PHE A 68 9.34 0.37 9.55
N ARG A 69 9.76 1.16 10.54
CA ARG A 69 10.96 2.02 10.45
C ARG A 69 12.19 1.24 10.04
N ARG A 70 12.46 0.11 10.71
CA ARG A 70 13.61 -0.76 10.41
C ARG A 70 13.58 -1.27 8.97
N LYS A 71 12.40 -1.63 8.45
CA LYS A 71 12.25 -2.10 7.06
C LYS A 71 12.42 -0.98 6.04
N VAL A 72 11.91 0.22 6.30
CA VAL A 72 12.11 1.39 5.44
C VAL A 72 13.58 1.84 5.40
N ARG A 73 14.32 1.66 6.51
CA ARG A 73 15.77 1.91 6.58
C ARG A 73 16.64 0.80 5.97
N ALA A 74 16.04 -0.25 5.39
CA ALA A 74 16.81 -1.35 4.81
C ALA A 74 17.71 -0.86 3.65
N PRO A 75 18.92 -1.41 3.51
CA PRO A 75 19.90 -0.92 2.54
C PRO A 75 19.49 -1.19 1.09
N GLY A 76 20.04 -0.38 0.18
CA GLY A 76 19.74 -0.43 -1.25
C GLY A 76 18.29 0.00 -1.53
N ASN A 77 17.67 -0.65 -2.53
CA ASN A 77 16.29 -0.33 -2.91
C ASN A 77 15.22 -0.97 -2.01
N ARG A 78 15.60 -1.88 -1.10
CA ARG A 78 14.64 -2.65 -0.30
C ARG A 78 13.72 -1.78 0.55
N GLY A 79 14.24 -0.72 1.16
CA GLY A 79 13.45 0.21 1.96
C GLY A 79 12.43 0.99 1.11
N ARG A 80 12.85 1.39 -0.10
CA ARG A 80 11.99 2.04 -1.09
C ARG A 80 10.91 1.08 -1.58
N ASP A 81 11.27 -0.12 -2.01
CA ASP A 81 10.34 -1.13 -2.52
C ASP A 81 9.29 -1.51 -1.47
N TYR A 82 9.71 -1.59 -0.20
CA TYR A 82 8.81 -1.81 0.92
C TYR A 82 7.80 -0.67 1.10
N LEU A 83 8.24 0.58 0.99
CA LEU A 83 7.34 1.75 1.05
C LEU A 83 6.37 1.77 -0.14
N TRP A 84 6.83 1.40 -1.34
CA TRP A 84 5.99 1.25 -2.53
C TRP A 84 4.85 0.25 -2.31
N ALA A 85 5.16 -0.96 -1.82
CA ALA A 85 4.17 -1.98 -1.56
C ALA A 85 3.10 -1.52 -0.54
N PHE A 86 3.53 -0.89 0.57
CA PHE A 86 2.61 -0.35 1.57
C PHE A 86 1.73 0.78 1.01
N THR A 87 2.30 1.65 0.18
CA THR A 87 1.57 2.76 -0.41
C THR A 87 0.47 2.27 -1.35
N ARG A 88 0.75 1.25 -2.19
CA ARG A 88 -0.26 0.62 -3.05
C ARG A 88 -1.39 -0.01 -2.25
N HIS A 89 -1.06 -0.73 -1.18
CA HIS A 89 -2.05 -1.29 -0.26
C HIS A 89 -2.93 -0.21 0.38
N TRP A 90 -2.33 0.88 0.88
CA TRP A 90 -3.08 1.99 1.45
C TRP A 90 -3.93 2.74 0.43
N LEU A 91 -3.43 2.92 -0.80
CA LEU A 91 -4.19 3.53 -1.88
C LEU A 91 -5.40 2.67 -2.25
N ALA A 92 -5.22 1.34 -2.33
CA ALA A 92 -6.33 0.42 -2.55
C ALA A 92 -7.38 0.52 -1.43
N GLY A 93 -6.96 0.59 -0.16
CA GLY A 93 -7.86 0.83 0.97
C GLY A 93 -8.62 2.16 0.86
N LEU A 94 -7.93 3.26 0.53
CA LEU A 94 -8.57 4.56 0.29
C LEU A 94 -9.59 4.53 -0.85
N MET A 95 -9.30 3.78 -1.91
CA MET A 95 -10.26 3.59 -3.01
C MET A 95 -11.45 2.75 -2.57
N TRP A 96 -11.24 1.67 -1.82
CA TRP A 96 -12.33 0.85 -1.30
C TRP A 96 -13.30 1.67 -0.46
N GLU A 97 -12.79 2.51 0.44
CA GLU A 97 -13.60 3.34 1.33
C GLU A 97 -14.35 4.46 0.59
N ARG A 98 -13.68 5.14 -0.36
CA ARG A 98 -14.21 6.41 -0.92
C ARG A 98 -14.75 6.30 -2.33
N ARG A 99 -14.29 5.31 -3.11
CA ARG A 99 -14.62 5.11 -4.53
C ARG A 99 -14.54 3.61 -4.88
N PRO A 100 -15.43 2.77 -4.32
CA PRO A 100 -15.39 1.31 -4.51
C PRO A 100 -15.43 0.90 -6.00
N GLN A 101 -16.05 1.70 -6.86
CA GLN A 101 -16.06 1.51 -8.31
C GLN A 101 -14.66 1.55 -8.95
N LEU A 102 -13.71 2.30 -8.37
CA LEU A 102 -12.32 2.31 -8.83
C LEU A 102 -11.54 1.14 -8.28
N HIS A 103 -11.79 0.78 -7.02
CA HIS A 103 -11.17 -0.39 -6.40
C HIS A 103 -11.53 -1.68 -7.16
N ALA A 104 -12.78 -1.85 -7.57
CA ALA A 104 -13.23 -3.02 -8.34
C ALA A 104 -12.52 -3.20 -9.70
N ARG A 105 -11.90 -2.13 -10.24
CA ARG A 105 -11.14 -2.15 -11.49
C ARG A 105 -9.65 -2.46 -11.28
N LEU A 106 -9.19 -2.53 -10.02
CA LEU A 106 -7.81 -2.88 -9.70
C LEU A 106 -7.67 -4.39 -9.54
N PRO A 107 -6.53 -4.97 -9.98
CA PRO A 107 -6.21 -6.36 -9.68
C PRO A 107 -6.11 -6.59 -8.17
N ASN A 108 -6.55 -7.77 -7.69
CA ASN A 108 -6.43 -8.13 -6.27
C ASN A 108 -4.97 -8.10 -5.78
N SER A 109 -4.00 -8.41 -6.65
CA SER A 109 -2.58 -8.34 -6.35
C SER A 109 -2.11 -6.91 -5.99
N TYR A 110 -2.76 -5.88 -6.53
CA TYR A 110 -2.44 -4.49 -6.22
C TYR A 110 -2.75 -4.16 -4.76
N SER A 111 -3.86 -4.68 -4.24
CA SER A 111 -4.27 -4.49 -2.85
C SER A 111 -3.28 -5.10 -1.85
N VAL A 112 -2.41 -6.02 -2.26
CA VAL A 112 -1.34 -6.57 -1.40
C VAL A 112 0.03 -5.95 -1.67
N GLY A 113 0.10 -4.92 -2.53
CA GLY A 113 1.31 -4.13 -2.77
C GLY A 113 2.09 -4.44 -4.03
N HIS A 114 1.61 -5.36 -4.88
CA HIS A 114 2.24 -5.61 -6.17
C HIS A 114 2.00 -4.46 -7.16
N PRO A 115 2.96 -4.17 -8.06
CA PRO A 115 2.77 -3.22 -9.13
C PRO A 115 1.61 -3.63 -10.05
N LEU A 116 1.03 -2.64 -10.73
CA LEU A 116 0.09 -2.92 -11.81
C LEU A 116 0.85 -3.57 -12.98
N PRO A 117 0.24 -4.54 -13.69
CA PRO A 117 0.84 -5.10 -14.88
C PRO A 117 1.10 -4.01 -15.92
N THR A 118 2.25 -4.07 -16.60
CA THR A 118 2.65 -3.07 -17.61
C THR A 118 1.70 -3.01 -18.80
N GLU A 119 0.95 -4.09 -19.04
CA GLU A 119 -0.18 -4.07 -19.97
C GLU A 119 -1.50 -4.22 -19.21
N PRO A 120 -2.54 -3.44 -19.53
CA PRO A 120 -3.90 -3.80 -19.17
C PRO A 120 -4.21 -5.09 -19.95
N SER A 121 -3.88 -6.24 -19.35
CA SER A 121 -4.16 -7.55 -19.89
C SER A 121 -5.60 -7.57 -20.33
N VAL A 122 -5.82 -7.48 -21.65
CA VAL A 122 -7.06 -7.92 -22.26
C VAL A 122 -7.30 -9.30 -21.65
N PRO A 123 -8.45 -9.56 -21.01
CA PRO A 123 -8.69 -10.89 -20.48
C PRO A 123 -8.59 -11.83 -21.66
N SER A 124 -7.54 -12.65 -21.70
CA SER A 124 -7.47 -13.78 -22.61
C SER A 124 -8.60 -14.69 -22.18
N TYR A 125 -9.78 -14.47 -22.76
CA TYR A 125 -10.79 -15.49 -22.89
C TYR A 125 -10.13 -16.59 -23.72
N ARG A 126 -9.34 -17.44 -23.06
CA ARG A 126 -9.23 -18.81 -23.55
C ARG A 126 -10.65 -19.34 -23.49
N PRO A 127 -11.27 -19.69 -24.63
CA PRO A 127 -12.45 -20.52 -24.57
C PRO A 127 -12.02 -21.75 -23.77
N LYS A 128 -12.67 -21.99 -22.63
CA LYS A 128 -12.58 -23.30 -21.99
C LYS A 128 -13.06 -24.26 -23.07
N THR A 129 -12.12 -24.94 -23.73
CA THR A 129 -12.44 -26.09 -24.55
C THR A 129 -13.31 -26.97 -23.68
N ILE A 130 -14.57 -27.08 -24.07
CA ILE A 130 -15.53 -27.99 -23.47
C ILE A 130 -14.86 -29.35 -23.53
N ARG A 131 -14.28 -29.79 -22.41
CA ARG A 131 -13.84 -31.16 -22.24
C ARG A 131 -15.10 -31.98 -22.42
N ARG A 132 -15.18 -32.70 -23.54
CA ARG A 132 -16.17 -33.77 -23.72
C ARG A 132 -16.08 -34.66 -22.50
N VAL A 133 -17.14 -34.67 -21.71
CA VAL A 133 -17.32 -35.52 -20.55
C VAL A 133 -17.38 -36.96 -21.06
N PRO A 134 -16.47 -37.88 -20.70
CA PRO A 134 -16.73 -39.30 -20.82
C PRO A 134 -17.77 -39.71 -19.75
N PRO A 135 -18.69 -40.64 -20.04
CA PRO A 135 -19.76 -40.99 -19.12
C PRO A 135 -19.24 -41.64 -17.84
N ALA A 136 -20.00 -41.38 -16.77
CA ALA A 136 -19.74 -41.66 -15.37
C ALA A 136 -19.15 -43.04 -15.01
N ALA A 137 -18.14 -43.02 -14.15
CA ALA A 137 -17.89 -44.09 -13.18
C ALA A 137 -18.10 -43.53 -11.76
N ARG A 138 -18.90 -44.28 -11.01
CA ARG A 138 -19.51 -43.94 -9.72
C ARG A 138 -18.52 -43.77 -8.56
N MET A 139 -18.92 -42.88 -7.66
CA MET A 139 -18.77 -42.92 -6.19
C MET A 139 -17.37 -42.94 -5.54
N ARG A 140 -17.07 -41.84 -4.83
CA ARG A 140 -16.99 -41.87 -3.35
C ARG A 140 -17.07 -40.46 -2.74
N ALA A 141 -17.84 -40.35 -1.67
CA ALA A 141 -18.07 -39.14 -0.88
C ALA A 141 -16.78 -38.63 -0.17
N PRO A 142 -16.74 -37.36 0.26
CA PRO A 142 -15.50 -36.66 0.61
C PRO A 142 -15.03 -36.96 2.05
N ARG A 143 -13.72 -37.23 2.21
CA ARG A 143 -13.01 -37.00 3.47
C ARG A 143 -12.44 -35.59 3.45
N ARG A 144 -12.97 -34.73 4.32
CA ARG A 144 -12.29 -33.47 4.72
C ARG A 144 -10.93 -33.80 5.34
N PRO A 145 -9.91 -33.01 5.03
CA PRO A 145 -9.14 -32.39 6.10
C PRO A 145 -9.16 -30.87 6.04
N ALA A 146 -8.92 -30.30 7.22
CA ALA A 146 -9.25 -28.96 7.66
C ALA A 146 -8.49 -27.84 6.92
N THR A 147 -9.22 -26.76 6.73
CA THR A 147 -8.80 -25.44 6.31
C THR A 147 -7.81 -24.84 7.31
N GLU A 148 -6.53 -24.76 6.95
CA GLU A 148 -5.62 -23.75 7.51
C GLU A 148 -5.21 -22.78 6.41
N TYR A 149 -6.07 -21.80 6.16
CA TYR A 149 -5.68 -20.51 5.59
C TYR A 149 -6.50 -19.43 6.28
N ALA A 150 -6.19 -19.22 7.56
CA ALA A 150 -6.59 -18.04 8.30
C ALA A 150 -5.48 -16.98 8.14
N PHE A 151 -5.50 -16.24 7.03
CA PHE A 151 -4.79 -14.95 7.03
C PHE A 151 -5.70 -13.95 7.72
N ALA A 152 -5.38 -13.71 9.00
CA ALA A 152 -6.06 -12.77 9.87
C ALA A 152 -6.06 -11.36 9.23
N ALA A 153 -7.18 -10.99 8.63
CA ALA A 153 -7.55 -9.62 8.36
C ALA A 153 -8.00 -8.98 9.68
N ALA A 154 -7.04 -8.52 10.47
CA ALA A 154 -7.30 -7.69 11.64
C ALA A 154 -6.31 -6.53 11.66
N ALA A 155 -6.63 -5.51 10.88
CA ALA A 155 -6.12 -4.16 11.09
C ALA A 155 -7.30 -3.21 10.94
N HIS A 156 -8.28 -3.36 11.84
CA HIS A 156 -9.17 -2.26 12.21
C HIS A 156 -8.29 -1.14 12.78
N PHE A 157 -7.96 -0.16 11.96
CA PHE A 157 -7.47 1.12 12.45
C PHE A 157 -8.65 2.08 12.44
N HIS A 158 -9.40 2.11 13.56
CA HIS A 158 -10.27 3.23 13.87
C HIS A 158 -9.40 4.47 14.16
N PHE A 159 -9.79 5.60 13.58
CA PHE A 159 -9.25 6.92 13.88
C PHE A 159 -10.28 7.62 14.76
N GLU A 160 -9.93 7.90 16.02
CA GLU A 160 -10.57 8.93 16.84
C GLU A 160 -9.58 10.09 17.02
#